data_AF-R6T9G6-F1
#
_entry.id   AF-R6T9G6-F1
#
_cell.length_a   1.000
_cell.length_b   1.000
_cell.length_c   1.000
_cell.angle_alpha   90.00
_cell.angle_beta   90.00
_cell.angle_gamma   90.00
#
_symmetry.space_group_name_H-M   'P 1'
#
loop_
_entity.id
_entity.type
_entity.pdbx_description
1 polymer ?
#
loop_
_entity_poly.entity_id
_entity_poly.type
_entity_poly.pdbx_seq_one_letter_code
_entity_poly.pdbx_strand_id
1 'polypeptide(L)'
;MNGEWDRIRILDGKDMARLRTAMAAREEIEIRKTLNGRMESARTLEGGRAWKGAMLVQLRTRERNVETVQNFPTVEALMERRG
;
A
#
# COMPACT_ATOMS: atom_id res chain seq x y z
N MET A 1 -4.91 -9.76 -29.58
CA MET A 1 -4.61 -8.51 -28.84
C MET A 1 -4.66 -8.87 -27.36
N ASN A 2 -3.51 -9.24 -26.78
CA ASN A 2 -3.44 -9.66 -25.39
C ASN A 2 -3.47 -8.43 -24.48
N GLY A 3 -4.29 -8.53 -23.43
CA GLY A 3 -4.68 -7.44 -22.54
C GLY A 3 -3.59 -7.02 -21.56
N GLU A 4 -2.46 -6.58 -22.09
CA GLU A 4 -1.42 -5.85 -21.37
C GLU A 4 -1.85 -4.38 -21.24
N TRP A 5 -2.97 -4.16 -20.54
CA TRP A 5 -3.06 -2.94 -19.75
C TRP A 5 -2.11 -3.16 -18.59
N ASP A 6 -0.86 -2.78 -18.84
CA ASP A 6 0.18 -2.53 -17.86
C ASP A 6 -0.47 -2.22 -16.51
N ARG A 7 -0.11 -2.97 -15.46
CA ARG A 7 -0.59 -2.73 -14.10
C ARG A 7 -0.12 -1.34 -13.68
N ILE A 8 -0.82 -0.27 -14.07
CA ILE A 8 -0.43 1.09 -13.74
C ILE A 8 -0.41 1.16 -12.22
N ARG A 9 0.80 1.27 -11.66
CA ARG A 9 1.00 1.41 -10.23
C ARG A 9 0.62 2.85 -9.89
N ILE A 10 -0.51 3.02 -9.22
CA ILE A 10 -1.00 4.34 -8.83
C ILE A 10 -0.07 4.94 -7.77
N LEU A 11 0.36 4.13 -6.81
CA LEU A 11 1.46 4.49 -5.91
C LEU A 11 2.80 4.20 -6.56
N ASP A 12 3.71 5.17 -6.54
CA ASP A 12 5.01 5.14 -7.18
C ASP A 12 6.15 4.85 -6.19
N GLY A 13 7.39 4.83 -6.68
CA GLY A 13 8.58 4.57 -5.85
C GLY A 13 8.83 5.63 -4.77
N LYS A 14 8.41 6.90 -4.96
CA LYS A 14 8.53 7.94 -3.94
C LYS A 14 7.55 7.71 -2.80
N ASP A 15 6.34 7.26 -3.12
CA ASP A 15 5.36 6.87 -2.10
C ASP A 15 5.89 5.70 -1.26
N MET A 16 6.51 4.70 -1.90
CA MET A 16 7.11 3.55 -1.19
C MET A 16 8.26 3.99 -0.30
N ALA A 17 9.13 4.88 -0.78
CA ALA A 17 10.21 5.45 0.04
C ALA A 17 9.66 6.21 1.26
N ARG A 18 8.59 7.00 1.08
CA ARG A 18 7.95 7.73 2.17
C ARG A 18 7.32 6.79 3.20
N LEU A 19 6.65 5.73 2.78
CA LEU A 19 6.12 4.69 3.67
C LEU A 19 7.25 4.00 4.45
N ARG A 20 8.38 3.71 3.78
CA ARG A 20 9.54 3.09 4.43
C ARG A 20 10.11 3.99 5.54
N THR A 21 10.27 5.28 5.25
CA THR A 21 10.72 6.25 6.25
C THR A 21 9.75 6.32 7.44
N ALA A 22 8.44 6.39 7.18
CA ALA A 22 7.44 6.43 8.24
C ALA A 22 7.42 5.15 9.08
N MET A 23 7.53 3.96 8.47
CA MET A 23 7.65 2.70 9.23
C MET A 23 8.89 2.67 10.13
N ALA A 24 10.04 3.12 9.62
CA ALA A 24 11.28 3.17 10.39
C ALA A 24 11.19 4.16 11.56
N ALA A 25 10.48 5.28 11.36
CA ALA A 25 10.18 6.26 12.39
C ALA A 25 9.03 5.86 13.33
N ARG A 26 8.36 4.72 13.08
CA ARG A 26 7.13 4.30 13.75
C ARG A 26 6.00 5.34 13.70
N GLU A 27 5.92 6.05 12.60
CA GLU A 27 4.89 7.05 12.33
C GLU A 27 3.73 6.44 11.53
N GLU A 28 2.51 6.87 11.84
CA GLU A 28 1.32 6.57 11.05
C GLU A 28 1.09 7.67 10.01
N ILE A 29 1.17 7.30 8.73
CA ILE A 29 0.89 8.18 7.60
C ILE A 29 -0.09 7.49 6.65
N GLU A 30 -0.83 8.27 5.87
CA GLU A 30 -1.64 7.77 4.76
C GLU A 30 -1.27 8.49 3.46
N ILE A 31 -1.03 7.74 2.40
CA ILE A 31 -0.86 8.22 1.04
C ILE A 31 -2.02 7.70 0.21
N ARG A 32 -2.80 8.60 -0.37
CA ARG A 32 -3.95 8.26 -1.21
C ARG A 32 -3.80 8.85 -2.60
N LYS A 33 -3.96 8.01 -3.62
CA LYS A 33 -3.91 8.42 -5.02
C LYS A 33 -5.06 7.76 -5.80
N THR A 34 -5.54 8.46 -6.82
CA THR A 34 -6.64 8.00 -7.68
C THR A 34 -6.22 8.15 -9.13
N LEU A 35 -6.44 7.13 -9.94
CA LEU A 35 -6.19 7.14 -11.38
C LEU A 35 -7.23 6.29 -12.10
N ASN A 36 -7.84 6.83 -13.17
CA ASN A 36 -8.79 6.13 -14.03
C ASN A 36 -9.92 5.39 -13.27
N GLY A 37 -10.47 6.01 -12.23
CA GLY A 37 -11.56 5.42 -11.44
C GLY A 37 -11.12 4.32 -10.44
N ARG A 38 -9.82 4.06 -10.34
CA ARG A 38 -9.21 3.22 -9.29
C ARG A 38 -8.53 4.11 -8.25
N MET A 39 -8.78 3.82 -6.99
CA MET A 39 -8.16 4.48 -5.85
C MET A 39 -7.24 3.50 -5.15
N GLU A 40 -6.02 3.95 -4.83
CA GLU A 40 -5.11 3.26 -3.93
C GLU A 40 -4.81 4.16 -2.73
N SER A 41 -4.91 3.58 -1.54
CA SER A 41 -4.42 4.19 -0.31
C SER A 41 -3.43 3.22 0.32
N ALA A 42 -2.25 3.71 0.67
CA ALA A 42 -1.31 2.98 1.50
C ALA A 42 -1.10 3.76 2.79
N ARG A 43 -1.25 3.08 3.92
CA ARG A 43 -0.99 3.68 5.23
C ARG A 43 -0.05 2.84 6.06
N THR A 44 0.77 3.49 6.86
CA THR A 44 1.46 2.84 7.97
C THR A 44 0.55 2.84 9.18
N LEU A 45 0.56 1.76 9.96
CA LEU A 45 -0.23 1.62 11.17
C LEU A 45 0.51 0.73 12.17
N GLU A 46 0.28 0.96 13.46
CA GLU A 46 0.75 0.02 14.48
C GLU A 46 -0.06 -1.27 14.44
N GLY A 47 0.63 -2.40 14.30
CA GLY A 47 0.03 -3.72 14.32
C GLY A 47 -0.46 -4.08 15.72
N GLY A 48 -1.69 -4.61 15.82
CA GLY A 48 -2.23 -5.10 17.08
C GLY A 48 -1.46 -6.29 17.66
N ARG A 49 -2.00 -6.90 18.73
CA ARG A 49 -1.33 -7.98 19.49
C ARG A 49 -0.75 -9.13 18.64
N ALA A 50 -1.44 -9.52 17.57
CA ALA A 50 -0.98 -10.57 16.64
C ALA A 50 0.37 -10.25 15.97
N TRP A 51 0.70 -8.96 15.85
CA TRP A 51 1.93 -8.45 15.24
C TRP A 51 2.91 -7.88 16.27
N LYS A 52 2.66 -8.09 17.58
CA LYS A 52 3.51 -7.64 18.69
C LYS A 52 3.84 -6.13 18.67
N GLY A 53 2.95 -5.27 18.18
CA GLY A 53 3.20 -3.83 18.08
C GLY A 53 4.15 -3.44 16.94
N ALA A 54 4.44 -4.36 16.01
CA ALA A 54 5.23 -4.03 14.82
C ALA A 54 4.45 -3.07 13.92
N MET A 55 5.16 -2.11 13.30
CA MET A 55 4.58 -1.29 12.24
C MET A 55 4.24 -2.16 11.03
N LEU A 56 3.07 -1.92 10.44
CA LEU A 56 2.59 -2.57 9.22
C LEU A 56 2.34 -1.53 8.14
N VAL A 57 2.26 -1.99 6.89
CA VAL A 57 1.69 -1.22 5.78
C VAL A 57 0.36 -1.83 5.39
N GLN A 58 -0.70 -1.04 5.37
CA GLN A 58 -1.98 -1.44 4.82
C GLN A 58 -2.17 -0.82 3.45
N LEU A 59 -2.35 -1.65 2.43
CA LEU A 59 -2.83 -1.24 1.12
C LEU A 59 -4.34 -1.41 1.05
N ARG A 60 -5.05 -0.35 0.72
CA ARG A 60 -6.45 -0.35 0.32
C ARG A 60 -6.52 -0.03 -1.16
N THR A 61 -7.21 -0.86 -1.93
CA THR A 61 -7.50 -0.61 -3.33
C THR A 61 -9.00 -0.66 -3.54
N ARG A 62 -9.54 0.39 -4.14
CA ARG A 62 -10.95 0.49 -4.52
C ARG A 62 -11.05 0.67 -6.03
N GLU A 63 -11.81 -0.20 -6.66
CA GLU A 63 -12.11 -0.13 -8.09
C GLU A 63 -13.60 -0.40 -8.30
N ARG A 64 -14.30 0.58 -8.88
CA ARG A 64 -15.77 0.57 -9.02
C ARG A 64 -16.45 0.29 -7.67
N ASN A 65 -17.02 -0.90 -7.50
CA ASN A 65 -17.75 -1.34 -6.31
C ASN A 65 -16.98 -2.37 -5.47
N VAL A 66 -15.73 -2.67 -5.82
CA VAL A 66 -14.89 -3.63 -5.09
C VAL A 66 -13.85 -2.87 -4.29
N GLU A 67 -13.80 -3.14 -2.99
CA GLU A 67 -12.75 -2.68 -2.09
C GLU A 67 -11.96 -3.90 -1.59
N THR A 68 -10.64 -3.79 -1.63
CA THR A 68 -9.72 -4.78 -1.07
C THR A 68 -8.80 -4.09 -0.08
N VAL A 69 -8.52 -4.77 1.03
CA VAL A 69 -7.60 -4.30 2.06
C VAL A 69 -6.63 -5.42 2.38
N GLN A 70 -5.34 -5.12 2.33
CA GLN A 70 -4.26 -6.07 2.60
C GLN A 70 -3.23 -5.42 3.52
N ASN A 71 -2.76 -6.17 4.51
CA ASN A 71 -1.70 -5.72 5.42
C ASN A 71 -0.40 -6.45 5.07
N PHE A 72 0.71 -5.72 5.15
CA PHE A 72 2.05 -6.21 4.86
C PHE A 72 2.98 -5.90 6.03
N PRO A 73 3.89 -6.82 6.38
CA PRO A 73 4.86 -6.60 7.45
C PRO A 73 5.94 -5.59 7.07
N THR A 74 6.19 -5.38 5.77
CA THR A 74 7.21 -4.47 5.25
C THR A 74 6.73 -3.81 3.96
N VAL A 75 7.35 -2.69 3.58
CA VAL A 75 7.13 -2.06 2.26
C VAL A 75 7.61 -2.98 1.14
N GLU A 76 8.66 -3.76 1.37
CA GLU A 76 9.21 -4.72 0.42
C GLU A 76 8.19 -5.81 0.08
N ALA A 77 7.53 -6.40 1.08
CA ALA A 77 6.48 -7.40 0.86
C ALA A 77 5.30 -6.82 0.05
N LEU A 78 4.95 -5.56 0.29
CA LEU A 78 3.98 -4.83 -0.53
C LEU A 78 4.47 -4.68 -1.98
N MET A 79 5.73 -4.31 -2.19
CA MET A 79 6.30 -4.13 -3.53
C MET A 79 6.40 -5.45 -4.29
N GLU A 80 6.80 -6.55 -3.64
CA GLU A 80 6.85 -7.90 -4.22
C GLU A 80 5.47 -8.36 -4.68
N ARG A 81 4.43 -8.14 -3.85
CA ARG A 81 3.04 -8.46 -4.21
C ARG A 81 2.52 -7.68 -5.43
N ARG A 82 3.10 -6.50 -5.68
CA ARG A 82 2.81 -5.61 -6.82
C ARG A 82 3.72 -5.86 -8.03
N GLY A 83 4.78 -6.66 -7.88
CA GLY A 83 5.60 -7.25 -8.95
C GLY A 83 4.77 -8.13 -9.85
#